data_AF-F7R2M7-F1
#
_entry.id   AF-F7R2M7-F1
#
_cell.length_a   1.000
_cell.length_b   1.000
_cell.length_c   1.000
_cell.angle_alpha   90.00
_cell.angle_beta   90.00
_cell.angle_gamma   90.00
#
_symmetry.space_group_name_H-M   'P 1'
#
loop_
_entity.id
_entity.type
_entity.pdbx_description
1 polymer ?
#
loop_
_entity_poly.entity_id
_entity_poly.type
_entity_poly.pdbx_seq_one_letter_code
_entity_poly.pdbx_strand_id
1 'polypeptide(L)'
;MRKDVYERMRYFVLEKIKSNYSAIARQYDVDPRTVKAAYLRAQSDKTAVVRKRRSRRSKLDGYQDIIEDKYAAGCSARSIYDFIVEKGFTGKYTIVKDHCRRFRKAQTKKQRLDLSIQLD
;
A
#
# COMPACT_ATOMS: atom_id res chain seq x y z
N MET A 1 -15.08 -0.49 0.90
CA MET A 1 -16.40 0.12 0.64
C MET A 1 -16.18 1.44 -0.05
N ARG A 2 -16.88 1.71 -1.16
CA ARG A 2 -16.70 2.96 -1.90
C ARG A 2 -17.17 4.16 -1.05
N LYS A 3 -16.44 5.26 -1.11
CA LYS A 3 -16.62 6.42 -0.22
C LYS A 3 -17.86 7.23 -0.58
N ASP A 4 -18.11 7.41 -1.87
CA ASP A 4 -19.30 8.05 -2.47
C ASP A 4 -20.62 7.40 -2.01
N VAL A 5 -20.72 6.07 -2.06
CA VAL A 5 -21.91 5.33 -1.61
C VAL A 5 -22.11 5.50 -0.10
N TYR A 6 -21.03 5.53 0.67
CA TYR A 6 -21.10 5.76 2.12
C TYR A 6 -21.60 7.15 2.47
N GLU A 7 -21.07 8.19 1.82
CA GLU A 7 -21.47 9.58 2.05
C GLU A 7 -22.95 9.78 1.72
N ARG A 8 -23.43 9.20 0.62
CA ARG A 8 -24.86 9.24 0.27
C ARG A 8 -25.73 8.55 1.31
N MET A 9 -25.32 7.39 1.83
CA MET A 9 -26.10 6.69 2.86
C MET A 9 -26.06 7.41 4.20
N ARG A 10 -24.94 8.05 4.54
CA ARG A 10 -24.82 8.89 5.72
C ARG A 10 -25.80 10.06 5.67
N TYR A 11 -25.92 10.73 4.52
CA TYR A 11 -26.92 11.77 4.31
C TYR A 11 -28.34 11.27 4.59
N PHE A 12 -28.73 10.11 4.03
CA PHE A 12 -30.07 9.56 4.30
C PHE A 12 -30.32 9.20 5.77
N VAL A 13 -29.31 8.75 6.50
CA VAL A 13 -29.42 8.51 7.94
C VAL A 13 -29.60 9.82 8.72
N LEU A 14 -28.82 10.85 8.41
CA LEU A 14 -28.89 12.16 9.09
C LEU A 14 -30.25 12.85 8.84
N GLU A 15 -30.72 12.83 7.60
CA GLU A 15 -31.99 13.44 7.19
C GLU A 15 -33.21 12.56 7.51
N LYS A 16 -33.01 11.39 8.12
CA LYS A 16 -34.07 10.39 8.42
C LYS A 16 -34.92 10.01 7.20
N ILE A 17 -34.31 9.99 6.02
CA ILE A 17 -34.95 9.63 4.75
C ILE A 17 -34.93 8.11 4.59
N LYS A 18 -36.09 7.52 4.29
CA LYS A 18 -36.19 6.09 3.96
C LYS A 18 -35.48 5.81 2.63
N SER A 19 -34.37 5.08 2.68
CA SER A 19 -33.57 4.76 1.49
C SER A 19 -34.12 3.55 0.70
N ASN A 20 -34.15 3.67 -0.63
CA ASN A 20 -34.41 2.54 -1.54
C ASN A 20 -33.09 1.99 -2.09
N TYR A 21 -32.59 0.92 -1.46
CA TYR A 21 -31.27 0.35 -1.77
C TYR A 21 -31.10 -0.04 -3.25
N SER A 22 -32.14 -0.55 -3.91
CA SER A 22 -32.08 -1.00 -5.30
C SER A 22 -31.96 0.16 -6.29
N ALA A 23 -32.64 1.28 -6.02
CA ALA A 23 -32.54 2.46 -6.87
C ALA A 23 -31.14 3.11 -6.79
N ILE A 24 -30.62 3.22 -5.56
CA ILE A 24 -29.28 3.75 -5.30
C ILE A 24 -28.21 2.85 -5.91
N ALA A 25 -28.38 1.53 -5.77
CA ALA A 25 -27.48 0.55 -6.38
C ALA A 25 -27.33 0.73 -7.89
N ARG A 26 -28.43 0.95 -8.60
CA ARG A 26 -28.43 1.24 -10.05
C ARG A 26 -27.76 2.57 -10.36
N GLN A 27 -28.00 3.60 -9.56
CA GLN A 27 -27.40 4.93 -9.76
C GLN A 27 -25.87 4.92 -9.62
N TYR A 28 -25.34 4.15 -8.66
CA TYR A 28 -23.92 4.10 -8.36
C TYR A 28 -23.18 2.91 -9.01
N ASP A 29 -23.90 2.07 -9.75
CA ASP A 29 -23.42 0.81 -10.32
C ASP A 29 -22.73 -0.09 -9.26
N VAL A 30 -23.48 -0.43 -8.21
CA VAL A 30 -23.01 -1.28 -7.10
C VAL A 30 -24.06 -2.30 -6.70
N ASP A 31 -23.63 -3.42 -6.11
CA ASP A 31 -24.57 -4.40 -5.53
C ASP A 31 -25.40 -3.75 -4.39
N PRO A 32 -26.74 -3.92 -4.35
CA PRO A 32 -27.60 -3.38 -3.28
C PRO A 32 -27.19 -3.76 -1.85
N ARG A 33 -26.53 -4.90 -1.65
CA ARG A 33 -25.94 -5.31 -0.37
C ARG A 33 -24.85 -4.34 0.09
N THR A 34 -24.10 -3.77 -0.85
CA THR A 34 -23.10 -2.73 -0.56
C THR A 34 -23.77 -1.46 -0.04
N VAL A 35 -24.90 -1.06 -0.64
CA VAL A 35 -25.69 0.09 -0.20
C VAL A 35 -26.29 -0.15 1.18
N LYS A 36 -26.90 -1.32 1.41
CA LYS A 36 -27.44 -1.71 2.72
C LYS A 36 -26.35 -1.72 3.80
N ALA A 37 -25.19 -2.28 3.50
CA ALA A 37 -24.05 -2.30 4.42
C ALA A 37 -23.56 -0.87 4.74
N ALA A 38 -23.53 0.02 3.75
CA ALA A 38 -23.17 1.41 3.95
C ALA A 38 -24.18 2.16 4.83
N TYR A 39 -25.48 1.91 4.65
CA TYR A 39 -26.55 2.48 5.46
C TYR A 39 -26.50 2.01 6.93
N LEU A 40 -26.39 0.70 7.15
CA LEU A 40 -26.23 0.13 8.49
C LEU A 40 -24.96 0.66 9.19
N ARG A 41 -23.87 0.83 8.44
CA ARG A 41 -22.64 1.44 8.96
C ARG A 41 -22.85 2.88 9.38
N ALA A 42 -23.56 3.67 8.57
CA ALA A 42 -23.87 5.07 8.87
C ALA A 42 -24.80 5.22 10.09
N GLN A 43 -25.74 4.30 10.31
CA GLN A 43 -26.58 4.30 11.52
C GLN A 43 -25.80 4.02 12.80
N SER A 44 -24.75 3.19 12.73
CA SER A 44 -24.11 2.67 13.94
C SER A 44 -23.21 3.66 14.70
N ASP A 45 -23.10 4.94 14.27
CA ASP A 45 -22.19 6.01 14.76
C ASP A 45 -20.71 5.62 14.96
N LYS A 46 -20.36 4.38 14.62
CA LYS A 46 -19.00 3.88 14.50
C LYS A 46 -18.43 4.53 13.26
N THR A 47 -17.85 5.72 13.48
CA THR A 47 -16.92 6.35 12.55
C THR A 47 -16.08 5.25 11.95
N ALA A 48 -16.22 5.13 10.63
CA ALA A 48 -15.65 4.07 9.83
C ALA A 48 -14.18 3.86 10.20
N VAL A 49 -13.88 2.92 11.12
CA VAL A 49 -12.50 2.47 11.32
C VAL A 49 -12.16 1.78 10.02
N VAL A 50 -11.56 2.55 9.11
CA VAL A 50 -10.86 2.00 7.95
C VAL A 50 -9.84 1.10 8.60
N ARG A 51 -10.09 -0.22 8.55
CA ARG A 51 -9.10 -1.20 8.99
C ARG A 51 -7.86 -0.89 8.18
N LYS A 52 -6.89 -0.19 8.77
CA LYS A 52 -5.60 0.04 8.16
C LYS A 52 -5.11 -1.35 7.78
N ARG A 53 -4.81 -1.56 6.49
CA ARG A 53 -4.20 -2.81 6.05
C ARG A 53 -3.00 -3.04 6.96
N ARG A 54 -2.96 -4.20 7.62
CA ARG A 54 -1.80 -4.54 8.44
C ARG A 54 -0.59 -4.51 7.51
N SER A 55 0.38 -3.65 7.82
CA SER A 55 1.66 -3.69 7.13
C SER A 55 2.27 -5.06 7.40
N ARG A 56 2.48 -5.86 6.36
CA ARG A 56 3.19 -7.13 6.50
C ARG A 56 4.67 -6.83 6.46
N ARG A 57 5.41 -7.39 7.41
CA ARG A 57 6.88 -7.36 7.40
C ARG A 57 7.38 -7.95 6.08
N SER A 58 8.32 -7.27 5.43
CA SER A 58 8.99 -7.79 4.25
C SER A 58 9.90 -8.94 4.66
N LYS A 59 10.12 -9.90 3.75
CA LYS A 59 11.16 -10.92 3.96
C LYS A 59 12.56 -10.34 4.02
N LEU A 60 12.75 -9.14 3.46
CA LEU A 60 14.02 -8.40 3.52
C LEU A 60 14.20 -7.66 4.83
N ASP A 61 13.19 -7.56 5.69
CA ASP A 61 13.32 -6.88 6.97
C ASP A 61 14.43 -7.57 7.78
N GLY A 62 15.47 -6.82 8.15
CA GLY A 62 16.68 -7.34 8.81
C GLY A 62 17.87 -7.65 7.89
N TYR A 63 17.70 -7.61 6.55
CA TYR A 63 18.79 -7.81 5.58
C TYR A 63 19.06 -6.58 4.71
N GLN A 64 18.23 -5.53 4.79
CA GLN A 64 18.33 -4.34 3.92
C GLN A 64 19.70 -3.68 3.99
N ASP A 65 20.18 -3.35 5.19
CA ASP A 65 21.48 -2.69 5.40
C ASP A 65 22.63 -3.51 4.80
N ILE A 66 22.66 -4.83 5.07
CA ILE A 66 23.67 -5.74 4.53
C ILE A 66 23.64 -5.78 2.99
N ILE A 67 22.45 -5.75 2.40
CA ILE A 67 22.28 -5.76 0.94
C ILE A 67 22.78 -4.44 0.37
N GLU A 68 22.41 -3.30 0.97
CA GLU A 68 22.81 -1.96 0.53
C GLU A 68 24.33 -1.75 0.65
N ASP A 69 24.93 -2.13 1.78
CA ASP A 69 26.39 -2.05 2.00
C ASP A 69 27.16 -2.86 0.96
N LYS A 70 26.76 -4.12 0.74
CA LYS A 70 27.41 -4.98 -0.25
C LYS A 70 27.17 -4.49 -1.68
N TYR A 71 25.99 -3.96 -1.96
CA TYR A 71 25.69 -3.41 -3.28
C TYR A 71 26.51 -2.14 -3.55
N ALA A 72 26.68 -1.27 -2.55
CA ALA A 72 27.54 -0.10 -2.63
C ALA A 72 29.02 -0.48 -2.82
N ALA A 73 29.46 -1.60 -2.23
CA ALA A 73 30.78 -2.19 -2.48
C ALA A 73 30.95 -2.82 -3.89
N GLY A 74 29.91 -2.79 -4.74
CA GLY A 74 29.96 -3.27 -6.12
C GLY A 74 29.66 -4.76 -6.28
N CYS A 75 29.19 -5.45 -5.23
CA CYS A 75 28.81 -6.86 -5.34
C CYS A 75 27.59 -7.08 -6.25
N SER A 76 27.60 -8.18 -7.01
CA SER A 76 26.45 -8.56 -7.82
C SER A 76 25.27 -8.97 -6.95
N ALA A 77 24.04 -8.71 -7.40
CA ALA A 77 22.83 -9.10 -6.68
C ALA A 77 22.77 -10.62 -6.41
N ARG A 78 23.44 -11.43 -7.23
CA ARG A 78 23.51 -12.89 -7.04
C ARG A 78 24.41 -13.24 -5.85
N SER A 79 25.61 -12.67 -5.79
CA SER A 79 26.54 -12.88 -4.67
C SER A 79 25.93 -12.40 -3.33
N ILE A 80 25.23 -11.27 -3.36
CA ILE A 80 24.50 -10.76 -2.19
C ILE A 80 23.41 -11.75 -1.75
N TYR A 81 22.66 -12.31 -2.70
CA TYR A 81 21.63 -13.30 -2.40
C TYR A 81 22.22 -14.57 -1.76
N ASP A 82 23.27 -15.12 -2.34
CA ASP A 82 23.91 -16.34 -1.81
C ASP A 82 24.42 -16.09 -0.38
N PHE A 83 25.02 -14.91 -0.11
CA PHE A 83 25.47 -14.50 1.23
C PHE A 83 24.33 -14.41 2.26
N ILE A 84 23.19 -13.80 1.92
CA ILE A 84 22.09 -13.68 2.89
C ILE A 84 21.36 -15.01 3.09
N VAL A 85 21.37 -15.90 2.09
CA VAL A 85 20.84 -17.27 2.23
C VAL A 85 21.65 -18.04 3.26
N GLU A 86 22.98 -17.92 3.26
CA GLU A 86 23.85 -18.49 4.31
C GLU A 86 23.52 -17.90 5.70
N LYS A 87 23.06 -16.65 5.77
CA LYS A 87 22.56 -16.00 6.99
C LYS A 87 21.09 -16.29 7.32
N GLY A 88 20.48 -17.28 6.68
CA GLY A 88 19.12 -17.74 6.99
C GLY A 88 17.98 -17.04 6.23
N PHE A 89 18.28 -16.32 5.15
CA PHE A 89 17.25 -15.70 4.32
C PHE A 89 16.40 -16.76 3.59
N THR A 90 15.08 -16.68 3.76
CA THR A 90 14.10 -17.65 3.18
C THR A 90 13.33 -17.09 1.97
N GLY A 91 13.76 -15.96 1.43
CA GLY A 91 13.17 -15.36 0.24
C GLY A 91 13.78 -15.90 -1.06
N LYS A 92 13.19 -15.50 -2.19
CA LYS A 92 13.73 -15.83 -3.53
C LYS A 92 14.74 -14.77 -3.97
N TYR A 93 15.69 -15.17 -4.83
CA TYR A 93 16.64 -14.27 -5.49
C TYR A 93 15.98 -13.03 -6.12
N THR A 94 14.81 -13.20 -6.75
CA THR A 94 14.09 -12.09 -7.41
C THR A 94 13.77 -10.94 -6.45
N ILE A 95 13.53 -11.23 -5.16
CA ILE A 95 13.25 -10.23 -4.13
C ILE A 95 14.48 -9.35 -3.91
N VAL A 96 15.68 -9.95 -3.82
CA VAL A 96 16.96 -9.23 -3.67
C VAL A 96 17.30 -8.45 -4.94
N LYS A 97 17.15 -9.08 -6.11
CA LYS A 97 17.38 -8.44 -7.41
C LYS A 97 16.52 -7.20 -7.60
N ASP A 98 15.24 -7.30 -7.29
CA ASP A 98 14.29 -6.17 -7.41
C ASP A 98 14.63 -5.07 -6.41
N HIS A 99 15.04 -5.42 -5.20
CA HIS A 99 15.49 -4.46 -4.21
C HIS A 99 16.74 -3.69 -4.69
N CYS A 100 17.78 -4.38 -5.15
CA CYS A 100 18.98 -3.74 -5.73
C CYS A 100 18.62 -2.80 -6.90
N ARG A 101 17.69 -3.22 -7.77
CA ARG A 101 17.21 -2.39 -8.90
C ARG A 101 16.51 -1.11 -8.43
N ARG A 102 15.69 -1.20 -7.37
CA ARG A 102 15.00 -0.04 -6.77
C ARG A 102 15.99 0.89 -6.07
N PHE A 103 16.94 0.33 -5.33
CA PHE A 103 17.99 1.08 -4.66
C PHE A 103 18.80 1.91 -5.66
N ARG A 104 19.27 1.30 -6.76
CA ARG A 104 19.97 2.03 -7.83
C ARG A 104 19.14 3.19 -8.40
N LYS A 105 17.84 2.97 -8.67
CA LYS A 105 16.96 4.03 -9.18
C LYS A 105 16.78 5.17 -8.16
N ALA A 106 16.68 4.84 -6.88
CA ALA A 106 16.59 5.83 -5.81
C ALA A 106 17.86 6.67 -5.72
N GLN A 107 19.04 6.04 -5.82
CA GLN A 107 20.33 6.74 -5.84
C GLN A 107 20.44 7.71 -7.02
N THR A 108 20.13 7.28 -8.25
CA THR A 108 20.15 8.17 -9.42
C THR A 108 19.17 9.34 -9.28
N LYS A 109 17.97 9.09 -8.73
CA LYS A 109 16.98 10.16 -8.48
C LYS A 109 17.49 11.15 -7.44
N LYS A 110 18.10 10.67 -6.35
CA LYS A 110 18.69 11.50 -5.30
C LYS A 110 19.81 12.36 -5.85
N GLN A 111 20.78 11.76 -6.54
CA GLN A 111 21.88 12.46 -7.20
C GLN A 111 21.40 13.56 -8.14
N ARG A 112 20.35 13.28 -8.94
CA ARG A 112 19.76 14.29 -9.82
C ARG A 112 19.15 15.47 -9.06
N LEU A 113 18.48 15.21 -7.94
CA LEU A 113 17.90 16.25 -7.10
C LEU A 113 19.00 17.08 -6.41
N ASP A 114 20.02 16.42 -5.89
CA ASP A 114 21.16 17.08 -5.25
C ASP A 114 21.89 17.97 -6.26
N LEU A 115 22.11 17.51 -7.50
CA LEU A 115 22.68 18.33 -8.58
C LEU A 115 21.82 19.55 -8.93
N SER A 116 20.49 19.43 -8.93
CA SER A 116 19.63 20.57 -9.23
C SER A 116 19.69 21.66 -8.15
N ILE A 117 19.79 21.27 -6.87
CA ILE A 117 19.86 22.21 -5.75
C ILE A 117 21.20 22.97 -5.73
N GLN A 118 22.27 22.38 -6.27
CA GLN A 118 23.59 23.01 -6.33
C GLN A 118 23.77 24.00 -7.49
N LEU A 119 22.83 24.01 -8.46
CA LEU A 119 22.88 24.88 -9.65
C LEU A 119 21.96 26.10 -9.55
N ASP A 120 21.15 26.19 -8.48
CA ASP A 120 20.30 27.34 -8.11
C ASP A 120 20.97 28.19 -7.03
#